data_AF-A0A653BDI4-F1
#
_entry.id   AF-A0A653BDI4-F1
#
_cell.length_a   1.000
_cell.length_b   1.000
_cell.length_c   1.000
_cell.angle_alpha   90.00
_cell.angle_beta   90.00
_cell.angle_gamma   90.00
#
_symmetry.space_group_name_H-M   'P 1'
#
loop_
_entity.id
_entity.type
_entity.pdbx_description
1 polymer ?
#
loop_
_entity_poly.entity_id
_entity_poly.type
_entity_poly.pdbx_seq_one_letter_code
_entity_poly.pdbx_strand_id
1 'polypeptide(L)'
;MYMTSSLTLFGEITDDEVKYNNFRLYGTGLLVIMGTIVFVGVKFVNKFATVALACVLFSILAVYVGIFVNINGNDKLHMCILGSRLLKVDDIKDCNKNVTGVLHKTFCPNGTSTCDPYYLKNNLTISRGIKGLSSGVFFDNIYDGFLEQGQFITRGKLPSDVEPLGTETYNYVFADITTSFTILIGIFFPSVTGIMAGSNRSGDLADAQKSIPIGTIGAILTTSTVYLSCVLLFAGTVDNLLLRDKFGESIGGKLVVANIAWPNQWVILIGSVLSTLGAGLQSLTGAPRLLQAIAKDGIIPFLAPFAVSSSRGEPTRALLLTLLICQCGILLGNVDILAPLLSMFFLMCYGFVNLACALQTLLRTPNWRPRFKYYHWCLSFTGLSLCIAVMFMTSWYLALIAMAMAGIIYKYIEYR
;
A
#
# COMPACT_ATOMS: atom_id res chain seq x y z
N MET A 1 2.63 15.05 -5.39
CA MET A 1 4.10 14.85 -5.33
C MET A 1 4.67 14.45 -6.70
N TYR A 2 4.40 13.23 -7.21
CA TYR A 2 5.10 12.73 -8.41
C TYR A 2 4.67 13.27 -9.78
N MET A 3 3.42 13.73 -9.94
CA MET A 3 2.93 14.24 -11.25
C MET A 3 2.97 15.77 -11.32
N THR A 4 2.52 16.43 -10.25
CA THR A 4 2.47 17.88 -10.12
C THR A 4 2.75 18.23 -8.65
N SER A 5 3.97 18.65 -8.34
CA SER A 5 4.37 19.13 -7.01
C SER A 5 3.95 20.58 -6.76
N SER A 6 3.68 21.35 -7.81
CA SER A 6 3.30 22.77 -7.75
C SER A 6 1.84 23.04 -7.40
N LEU A 7 0.97 22.03 -7.45
CA LEU A 7 -0.46 22.15 -7.10
C LEU A 7 -0.68 21.98 -5.59
N THR A 8 0.21 22.49 -4.74
CA THR A 8 0.03 22.44 -3.29
C THR A 8 -0.62 23.73 -2.80
N LEU A 9 -1.66 23.61 -1.99
CA LEU A 9 -2.42 24.77 -1.51
C LEU A 9 -1.85 25.33 -0.20
N PHE A 10 -1.23 24.48 0.61
CA PHE A 10 -0.76 24.82 1.96
C PHE A 10 0.76 25.04 2.06
N GLY A 11 1.48 25.15 0.94
CA GLY A 11 2.95 25.36 0.91
C GLY A 11 3.74 24.14 0.42
N GLU A 12 5.03 24.09 0.73
CA GLU A 12 5.94 23.00 0.33
C GLU A 12 5.62 21.69 1.07
N ILE A 13 5.72 20.54 0.36
CA ILE A 13 5.37 19.19 0.88
C ILE A 13 6.44 18.66 1.88
N THR A 14 7.48 19.45 2.15
CA THR A 14 8.57 19.08 3.06
C THR A 14 8.10 18.95 4.50
N ASP A 15 7.04 19.67 4.88
CA ASP A 15 6.46 19.61 6.22
C ASP A 15 5.28 18.63 6.30
N ASP A 16 5.28 17.78 7.33
CA ASP A 16 4.32 16.67 7.44
C ASP A 16 2.88 17.17 7.63
N GLU A 17 2.69 18.25 8.39
CA GLU A 17 1.37 18.83 8.62
C GLU A 17 0.78 19.40 7.31
N VAL A 18 1.61 20.09 6.54
CA VAL A 18 1.25 20.65 5.22
C VAL A 18 0.89 19.51 4.26
N LYS A 19 1.71 18.44 4.24
CA LYS A 19 1.46 17.23 3.43
C LYS A 19 0.10 16.61 3.75
N TYR A 20 -0.21 16.37 5.02
CA TYR A 20 -1.47 15.73 5.43
C TYR A 20 -2.70 16.62 5.16
N ASN A 21 -2.58 17.94 5.32
CA ASN A 21 -3.68 18.86 5.01
C ASN A 21 -4.01 18.89 3.51
N ASN A 22 -3.00 18.84 2.64
CA ASN A 22 -3.22 18.67 1.20
C ASN A 22 -3.93 17.34 0.89
N PHE A 23 -3.53 16.23 1.51
CA PHE A 23 -4.18 14.92 1.32
C PHE A 23 -5.66 14.93 1.74
N ARG A 24 -5.99 15.55 2.87
CA ARG A 24 -7.37 15.68 3.36
C ARG A 24 -8.25 16.43 2.36
N LEU A 25 -7.78 17.57 1.86
CA LEU A 25 -8.54 18.41 0.95
C LEU A 25 -8.76 17.74 -0.42
N TYR A 26 -7.67 17.31 -1.06
CA TYR A 26 -7.75 16.64 -2.36
C TYR A 26 -8.47 15.30 -2.29
N GLY A 27 -8.26 14.53 -1.21
CA GLY A 27 -8.97 13.28 -0.97
C GLY A 27 -10.47 13.49 -0.83
N THR A 28 -10.90 14.50 -0.08
CA THR A 28 -12.32 14.84 0.08
C THR A 28 -12.94 15.22 -1.26
N GLY A 29 -12.27 16.08 -2.05
CA GLY A 29 -12.73 16.46 -3.38
C GLY A 29 -12.86 15.26 -4.32
N LEU A 30 -11.86 14.37 -4.32
CA LEU A 30 -11.87 13.15 -5.12
C LEU A 30 -12.99 12.19 -4.70
N LEU A 31 -13.23 12.03 -3.40
CA LEU A 31 -14.31 11.18 -2.87
C LEU A 31 -15.68 11.68 -3.32
N VAL A 32 -15.92 12.99 -3.30
CA VAL A 32 -17.18 13.60 -3.78
C VAL A 32 -17.38 13.33 -5.28
N ILE A 33 -16.33 13.49 -6.08
CA ILE A 33 -16.37 13.21 -7.53
C ILE A 33 -16.69 11.73 -7.77
N MET A 34 -15.96 10.82 -7.13
CA MET A 34 -16.18 9.37 -7.25
C MET A 34 -17.57 8.96 -6.77
N GLY A 35 -18.05 9.53 -5.65
CA GLY A 35 -19.39 9.31 -5.14
C GLY A 35 -20.48 9.75 -6.13
N THR A 36 -20.28 10.89 -6.79
CA THR A 36 -21.21 11.38 -7.81
C THR A 36 -21.20 10.49 -9.05
N ILE A 37 -20.04 10.01 -9.49
CA ILE A 37 -19.92 9.06 -10.61
C ILE A 37 -20.71 7.77 -10.30
N VAL A 38 -20.53 7.20 -9.11
CA VAL A 38 -21.26 6.00 -8.68
C VAL A 38 -22.76 6.25 -8.59
N PHE A 39 -23.17 7.42 -8.08
CA PHE A 39 -24.58 7.81 -8.00
C PHE A 39 -25.25 7.97 -9.37
N VAL A 40 -24.56 8.56 -10.36
CA VAL A 40 -25.11 8.81 -11.70
C VAL A 40 -25.27 7.52 -12.50
N GLY A 41 -24.34 6.56 -12.41
CA GLY A 41 -24.56 5.24 -13.01
C GLY A 41 -23.39 4.26 -12.98
N VAL A 42 -23.63 3.08 -12.38
CA VAL A 42 -22.66 1.98 -12.24
C VAL A 42 -22.30 1.30 -13.57
N LYS A 43 -23.14 1.46 -14.61
CA LYS A 43 -22.82 0.93 -15.96
C LYS A 43 -21.53 1.53 -16.53
N PHE A 44 -21.27 2.80 -16.25
CA PHE A 44 -20.03 3.46 -16.67
C PHE A 44 -18.83 2.88 -15.94
N VAL A 45 -18.94 2.69 -14.62
CA VAL A 45 -17.89 2.10 -13.77
C VAL A 45 -17.49 0.70 -14.26
N ASN A 46 -18.47 -0.13 -14.61
CA ASN A 46 -18.20 -1.47 -15.13
C ASN A 46 -17.42 -1.48 -16.46
N LYS A 47 -17.64 -0.50 -17.34
CA LYS A 47 -16.84 -0.32 -18.56
C LYS A 47 -15.44 0.21 -18.25
N PHE A 48 -15.32 1.11 -17.27
CA PHE A 48 -14.04 1.65 -16.85
C PHE A 48 -13.14 0.59 -16.20
N ALA A 49 -13.72 -0.40 -15.52
CA ALA A 49 -12.98 -1.47 -14.86
C ALA A 49 -12.08 -2.28 -15.80
N THR A 50 -12.50 -2.52 -17.06
CA THR A 50 -11.67 -3.23 -18.04
C THR A 50 -10.45 -2.41 -18.47
N VAL A 51 -10.64 -1.10 -18.61
CA VAL A 51 -9.54 -0.16 -18.91
C VAL A 51 -8.55 -0.12 -17.73
N ALA A 52 -9.05 -0.02 -16.51
CA ALA A 52 -8.21 -0.04 -15.30
C ALA A 52 -7.39 -1.34 -15.20
N LEU A 53 -8.00 -2.50 -15.49
CA LEU A 53 -7.29 -3.77 -15.52
C LEU A 53 -6.19 -3.80 -16.59
N ALA A 54 -6.47 -3.29 -17.79
CA ALA A 54 -5.46 -3.20 -18.86
C ALA A 54 -4.28 -2.31 -18.45
N CYS A 55 -4.55 -1.19 -17.77
CA CYS A 55 -3.50 -0.31 -17.22
C CYS A 55 -2.62 -1.02 -16.20
N VAL A 56 -3.21 -1.85 -15.31
CA VAL A 56 -2.45 -2.64 -14.33
C VAL A 56 -1.53 -3.64 -15.03
N LEU A 57 -2.08 -4.45 -15.94
CA LEU A 57 -1.31 -5.48 -16.64
C LEU A 57 -0.17 -4.86 -17.46
N PHE A 58 -0.43 -3.75 -18.15
CA PHE A 58 0.59 -3.04 -18.90
C PHE A 58 1.67 -2.43 -18.00
N SER A 59 1.30 -1.89 -16.84
CA SER A 59 2.25 -1.34 -15.86
C SER A 59 3.16 -2.44 -15.28
N ILE A 60 2.59 -3.60 -14.93
CA ILE A 60 3.37 -4.75 -14.44
C ILE A 60 4.33 -5.22 -15.52
N LEU A 61 3.86 -5.39 -16.76
CA LEU A 61 4.71 -5.78 -17.89
C LEU A 61 5.84 -4.76 -18.14
N ALA A 62 5.54 -3.47 -18.08
CA ALA A 62 6.50 -2.39 -18.23
C ALA A 62 7.62 -2.43 -17.18
N VAL A 63 7.29 -2.81 -15.93
CA VAL A 63 8.28 -3.04 -14.87
C VAL A 63 9.16 -4.24 -15.19
N TYR A 64 8.58 -5.39 -15.55
CA TYR A 64 9.37 -6.58 -15.91
C TYR A 64 10.31 -6.31 -17.08
N VAL A 65 9.80 -5.74 -18.17
CA VAL A 65 10.62 -5.37 -19.34
C VAL A 65 11.70 -4.38 -18.94
N GLY A 66 11.35 -3.36 -18.15
CA GLY A 66 12.29 -2.36 -17.64
C GLY A 66 13.44 -2.95 -16.82
N ILE A 67 13.16 -3.95 -16.00
CA ILE A 67 14.16 -4.68 -15.22
C ILE A 67 15.18 -5.38 -16.14
N PHE A 68 14.71 -6.07 -17.17
CA PHE A 68 15.59 -6.77 -18.12
C PHE A 68 16.29 -5.83 -19.11
N VAL A 69 15.72 -4.66 -19.42
CA VAL A 69 16.41 -3.65 -20.23
C VAL A 69 17.56 -3.02 -19.45
N ASN A 70 17.40 -2.84 -18.13
CA ASN A 70 18.39 -2.24 -17.25
C ASN A 70 19.31 -3.28 -16.57
N ILE A 71 19.60 -4.43 -17.20
CA ILE A 71 20.44 -5.50 -16.61
C ILE A 71 21.82 -4.97 -16.17
N ASN A 72 22.43 -4.11 -16.97
CA ASN A 72 23.75 -3.51 -16.69
C ASN A 72 23.66 -2.23 -15.82
N GLY A 73 22.48 -1.92 -15.31
CA GLY A 73 22.18 -0.68 -14.59
C GLY A 73 21.74 0.45 -15.52
N ASN A 74 21.42 1.59 -14.90
CA ASN A 74 20.90 2.77 -15.60
C ASN A 74 21.56 4.04 -15.04
N ASP A 75 22.08 4.88 -15.94
CA ASP A 75 22.72 6.16 -15.59
C ASP A 75 21.74 7.33 -15.45
N LYS A 76 20.44 7.10 -15.64
CA LYS A 76 19.41 8.16 -15.48
C LYS A 76 19.22 8.60 -14.03
N LEU A 77 19.60 7.78 -13.06
CA LEU A 77 19.41 8.04 -11.64
C LEU A 77 20.73 7.87 -10.89
N HIS A 78 21.26 8.99 -10.43
CA HIS A 78 22.40 9.05 -9.52
C HIS A 78 21.95 9.57 -8.17
N MET A 79 22.55 9.04 -7.12
CA MET A 79 22.36 9.48 -5.74
C MET A 79 23.67 10.04 -5.18
N CYS A 80 23.55 11.04 -4.33
CA CYS A 80 24.68 11.62 -3.61
C CYS A 80 24.78 11.00 -2.20
N ILE A 81 25.95 10.46 -1.87
CA ILE A 81 26.20 9.77 -0.60
C ILE A 81 27.38 10.45 0.10
N LEU A 82 27.19 10.84 1.36
CA LEU A 82 28.24 11.38 2.22
C LEU A 82 28.71 10.28 3.18
N GLY A 83 29.89 9.72 2.94
CA GLY A 83 30.35 8.54 3.68
C GLY A 83 29.39 7.37 3.48
N SER A 84 28.57 7.10 4.49
CA SER A 84 27.50 6.09 4.44
C SER A 84 26.09 6.67 4.44
N ARG A 85 25.91 8.00 4.59
CA ARG A 85 24.60 8.69 4.66
C ARG A 85 24.08 9.11 3.30
N LEU A 86 22.78 8.90 3.07
CA LEU A 86 22.09 9.36 1.86
C LEU A 86 21.71 10.84 1.98
N LEU A 87 21.98 11.62 0.93
CA LEU A 87 21.68 13.04 0.86
C LEU A 87 20.48 13.33 -0.05
N LYS A 88 19.71 14.35 0.33
CA LYS A 88 18.68 15.00 -0.48
C LYS A 88 19.34 16.09 -1.32
N VAL A 89 19.44 15.87 -2.62
CA VAL A 89 20.04 16.82 -3.57
C VAL A 89 19.16 16.87 -4.81
N ASP A 90 18.71 18.07 -5.18
CA ASP A 90 17.85 18.26 -6.35
C ASP A 90 18.63 18.08 -7.66
N ASP A 91 19.86 18.60 -7.73
CA ASP A 91 20.76 18.49 -8.88
C ASP A 91 22.06 17.76 -8.53
N ILE A 92 22.34 16.63 -9.18
CA ILE A 92 23.54 15.82 -8.89
C ILE A 92 24.87 16.58 -9.12
N LYS A 93 24.85 17.66 -9.91
CA LYS A 93 26.01 18.52 -10.15
C LYS A 93 26.49 19.20 -8.86
N ASP A 94 25.58 19.39 -7.90
CA ASP A 94 25.85 19.98 -6.60
C ASP A 94 26.39 18.96 -5.59
N CYS A 95 26.50 17.68 -5.96
CA CYS A 95 27.16 16.63 -5.16
C CYS A 95 28.69 16.77 -5.20
N ASN A 96 29.21 17.91 -4.76
CA ASN A 96 30.63 18.16 -4.63
C ASN A 96 30.92 18.95 -3.35
N LYS A 97 32.18 18.91 -2.89
CA LYS A 97 32.63 19.67 -1.71
C LYS A 97 33.14 21.07 -2.06
N ASN A 98 32.71 21.66 -3.17
CA ASN A 98 33.25 22.96 -3.57
C ASN A 98 32.76 24.06 -2.61
N VAL A 99 33.65 24.97 -2.21
CA VAL A 99 33.36 25.99 -1.16
C VAL A 99 32.23 26.93 -1.59
N THR A 100 32.06 27.17 -2.88
CA THR A 100 30.98 27.97 -3.44
C THR A 100 29.68 27.19 -3.67
N GLY A 101 29.72 25.85 -3.53
CA GLY A 101 28.62 24.95 -3.83
C GLY A 101 27.47 25.04 -2.82
N VAL A 102 26.27 24.66 -3.26
CA VAL A 102 25.05 24.66 -2.45
C VAL A 102 25.24 23.78 -1.21
N LEU A 103 25.78 22.58 -1.40
CA LEU A 103 25.97 21.61 -0.33
C LEU A 103 26.92 22.11 0.77
N HIS A 104 28.01 22.79 0.39
CA HIS A 104 28.95 23.37 1.34
C HIS A 104 28.30 24.50 2.15
N LYS A 105 27.51 25.37 1.53
CA LYS A 105 26.76 26.41 2.25
C LYS A 105 25.74 25.82 3.24
N THR A 106 25.12 24.69 2.90
CA THR A 106 24.19 23.99 3.79
C THR A 106 24.89 23.39 5.01
N PHE A 107 26.01 22.68 4.81
CA PHE A 107 26.75 22.02 5.90
C PHE A 107 27.70 22.95 6.67
N CYS A 108 27.95 24.15 6.14
CA CYS A 108 28.81 25.18 6.71
C CYS A 108 28.14 26.58 6.57
N PRO A 109 27.05 26.86 7.31
CA PRO A 109 26.23 28.07 7.12
C PRO A 109 26.97 29.39 7.38
N ASN A 110 27.97 29.39 8.27
CA ASN A 110 28.81 30.56 8.59
C ASN A 110 30.18 30.56 7.89
N GLY A 111 30.37 29.76 6.83
CA GLY A 111 31.66 29.55 6.20
C GLY A 111 32.54 28.54 6.96
N THR A 112 33.85 28.77 7.02
CA THR A 112 34.86 27.75 7.44
C THR A 112 34.94 27.45 8.93
N SER A 113 34.26 28.19 9.82
CA SER A 113 34.47 28.10 11.27
C SER A 113 33.53 27.13 12.02
N THR A 114 32.33 26.85 11.49
CA THR A 114 31.36 25.93 12.11
C THR A 114 30.70 25.05 11.04
N CYS A 115 31.39 23.97 10.67
CA CYS A 115 30.88 22.95 9.75
C CYS A 115 30.46 21.69 10.50
N ASP A 116 29.54 20.91 9.92
CA ASP A 116 29.22 19.56 10.42
C ASP A 116 30.49 18.68 10.48
N PRO A 117 30.88 18.15 11.66
CA PRO A 117 32.03 17.27 11.81
C PRO A 117 31.98 16.02 10.91
N TYR A 118 30.78 15.49 10.65
CA TYR A 118 30.59 14.33 9.78
C TYR A 118 30.90 14.66 8.31
N TYR A 119 30.51 15.86 7.87
CA TYR A 119 30.78 16.37 6.54
C TYR A 119 32.27 16.60 6.28
N LEU A 120 33.01 17.09 7.27
CA LEU A 120 34.46 17.27 7.16
C LEU A 120 35.20 15.92 7.11
N LYS A 121 34.78 14.95 7.91
CA LYS A 121 35.46 13.64 8.05
C LYS A 121 35.26 12.72 6.84
N ASN A 122 34.08 12.72 6.22
CA ASN A 122 33.69 11.72 5.22
C ASN A 122 33.66 12.26 3.79
N ASN A 123 34.00 11.46 2.79
CA ASN A 123 33.99 11.87 1.39
C ASN A 123 32.60 11.77 0.74
N LEU A 124 32.35 12.60 -0.27
CA LEU A 124 31.16 12.49 -1.12
C LEU A 124 31.41 11.47 -2.23
N THR A 125 30.43 10.60 -2.47
CA THR A 125 30.44 9.62 -3.55
C THR A 125 29.13 9.68 -4.32
N ILE A 126 29.24 9.56 -5.65
CA ILE A 126 28.08 9.47 -6.53
C ILE A 126 27.89 8.00 -6.89
N SER A 127 26.72 7.45 -6.55
CA SER A 127 26.36 6.06 -6.85
C SER A 127 25.16 6.01 -7.79
N ARG A 128 25.07 4.96 -8.59
CA ARG A 128 23.86 4.68 -9.39
C ARG A 128 22.73 4.20 -8.48
N GLY A 129 21.52 4.71 -8.70
CA GLY A 129 20.30 4.25 -8.05
C GLY A 129 19.87 2.86 -8.49
N ILE A 130 19.86 2.65 -9.80
CA ILE A 130 19.55 1.37 -10.44
C ILE A 130 20.89 0.76 -10.88
N LYS A 131 21.40 -0.18 -10.09
CA LYS A 131 22.66 -0.87 -10.37
C LYS A 131 22.50 -1.99 -11.42
N GLY A 132 21.30 -2.56 -11.54
CA GLY A 132 20.98 -3.63 -12.48
C GLY A 132 21.33 -5.03 -11.96
N LEU A 133 20.76 -6.07 -12.59
CA LEU A 133 20.93 -7.47 -12.16
C LEU A 133 22.39 -7.94 -12.18
N SER A 134 23.20 -7.42 -13.11
CA SER A 134 24.59 -7.86 -13.25
C SER A 134 25.51 -7.33 -12.15
N SER A 135 25.05 -6.39 -11.31
CA SER A 135 25.91 -5.69 -10.36
C SER A 135 26.18 -6.47 -9.06
N GLY A 136 25.45 -7.57 -8.81
CA GLY A 136 25.53 -8.32 -7.56
C GLY A 136 24.87 -7.65 -6.34
N VAL A 137 24.09 -6.56 -6.54
CA VAL A 137 23.43 -5.81 -5.43
C VAL A 137 22.43 -6.65 -4.64
N PHE A 138 21.98 -7.78 -5.20
CA PHE A 138 21.12 -8.73 -4.51
C PHE A 138 21.64 -9.10 -3.12
N PHE A 139 22.95 -9.34 -2.99
CA PHE A 139 23.55 -9.76 -1.72
C PHE A 139 23.59 -8.63 -0.68
N ASP A 140 23.68 -7.37 -1.12
CA ASP A 140 23.62 -6.20 -0.25
C ASP A 140 22.20 -6.01 0.35
N ASN A 141 21.18 -6.54 -0.31
CA ASN A 141 19.76 -6.37 0.04
C ASN A 141 19.16 -7.54 0.83
N ILE A 142 19.96 -8.56 1.21
CA ILE A 142 19.45 -9.76 1.92
C ILE A 142 19.04 -9.43 3.36
N TYR A 143 19.81 -8.58 4.03
CA TYR A 143 19.62 -8.32 5.46
C TYR A 143 18.65 -7.16 5.72
N ASP A 144 18.09 -7.15 6.93
CA ASP A 144 17.18 -6.11 7.38
C ASP A 144 17.86 -4.75 7.53
N GLY A 145 17.09 -3.70 7.24
CA GLY A 145 17.48 -2.30 7.41
C GLY A 145 16.49 -1.52 8.27
N PHE A 146 15.99 -2.13 9.35
CA PHE A 146 15.04 -1.51 10.27
C PHE A 146 15.66 -0.26 10.92
N LEU A 147 14.90 0.82 10.91
CA LEU A 147 15.25 2.11 11.50
C LEU A 147 14.10 2.64 12.35
N GLU A 148 14.46 3.44 13.35
CA GLU A 148 13.54 4.27 14.13
C GLU A 148 13.27 5.60 13.42
N GLN A 149 12.11 6.18 13.70
CA GLN A 149 11.71 7.48 13.14
C GLN A 149 12.77 8.55 13.43
N GLY A 150 13.17 9.29 12.39
CA GLY A 150 14.16 10.37 12.50
C GLY A 150 15.63 9.92 12.36
N GLN A 151 15.92 8.62 12.29
CA GLN A 151 17.26 8.12 11.98
C GLN A 151 17.61 8.31 10.50
N PHE A 152 18.90 8.49 10.19
CA PHE A 152 19.37 8.65 8.82
C PHE A 152 19.40 7.33 8.05
N ILE A 153 19.07 7.38 6.76
CA ILE A 153 19.21 6.23 5.86
C ILE A 153 20.68 6.05 5.50
N THR A 154 21.28 4.94 5.92
CA THR A 154 22.70 4.66 5.70
C THR A 154 22.98 3.22 5.25
N ARG A 155 24.16 2.99 4.65
CA ARG A 155 24.64 1.65 4.24
C ARG A 155 25.09 0.78 5.42
N GLY A 156 25.38 1.39 6.57
CA GLY A 156 25.90 0.72 7.75
C GLY A 156 24.91 0.73 8.92
N LYS A 157 25.25 0.02 10.00
CA LYS A 157 24.49 0.03 11.27
C LYS A 157 25.27 0.72 12.41
N LEU A 158 26.34 1.45 12.08
CA LEU A 158 27.16 2.14 13.09
C LEU A 158 26.35 3.30 13.69
N PRO A 159 26.29 3.46 15.02
CA PRO A 159 25.55 4.55 15.66
C PRO A 159 25.97 5.93 15.15
N SER A 160 27.27 6.12 14.89
CA SER A 160 27.81 7.38 14.35
C SER A 160 27.24 7.77 12.98
N ASP A 161 26.79 6.80 12.20
CA ASP A 161 26.25 7.02 10.86
C ASP A 161 24.74 7.24 10.90
N VAL A 162 24.04 6.50 11.76
CA VAL A 162 22.58 6.44 11.83
C VAL A 162 22.00 7.58 12.68
N GLU A 163 22.67 7.96 13.76
CA GLU A 163 22.15 8.94 14.71
C GLU A 163 22.42 10.40 14.28
N PRO A 164 21.45 11.30 14.50
CA PRO A 164 21.66 12.74 14.35
C PRO A 164 22.59 13.26 15.45
N LEU A 165 23.85 13.51 15.08
CA LEU A 165 24.91 13.95 16.00
C LEU A 165 24.96 15.48 16.21
N GLY A 166 24.02 16.26 15.65
CA GLY A 166 24.08 17.73 15.65
C GLY A 166 22.70 18.41 15.58
N THR A 167 22.70 19.73 15.78
CA THR A 167 21.50 20.58 15.94
C THR A 167 20.76 20.90 14.65
N GLU A 168 21.40 20.73 13.48
CA GLU A 168 20.82 21.16 12.20
C GLU A 168 20.87 20.03 11.16
N THR A 169 19.73 19.38 10.95
CA THR A 169 19.55 18.25 10.03
C THR A 169 19.18 18.73 8.63
N TYR A 170 20.06 19.48 7.97
CA TYR A 170 19.76 19.96 6.62
C TYR A 170 20.21 18.93 5.57
N ASN A 171 19.28 18.55 4.69
CA ASN A 171 19.52 17.75 3.48
C ASN A 171 19.92 16.27 3.67
N TYR A 172 19.73 15.67 4.84
CA TYR A 172 19.80 14.20 4.99
C TYR A 172 18.42 13.57 4.74
N VAL A 173 18.41 12.35 4.18
CA VAL A 173 17.17 11.55 4.09
C VAL A 173 17.01 10.75 5.37
N PHE A 174 15.85 10.89 6.01
CA PHE A 174 15.51 10.24 7.29
C PHE A 174 14.41 9.20 7.12
N ALA A 175 14.32 8.29 8.10
CA ALA A 175 13.21 7.35 8.21
C ALA A 175 11.93 8.07 8.65
N ASP A 176 10.90 8.03 7.79
CA ASP A 176 9.57 8.64 7.98
C ASP A 176 8.82 8.04 9.19
N ILE A 177 8.97 6.71 9.40
CA ILE A 177 8.33 5.97 10.49
C ILE A 177 9.29 4.95 11.09
N THR A 178 9.08 4.61 12.36
CA THR A 178 9.75 3.46 12.98
C THR A 178 9.28 2.17 12.30
N THR A 179 10.23 1.37 11.82
CA THR A 179 9.96 0.16 11.05
C THR A 179 10.29 -1.10 11.86
N SER A 180 9.39 -2.08 11.78
CA SER A 180 9.59 -3.42 12.33
C SER A 180 8.94 -4.44 11.41
N PHE A 181 9.34 -5.71 11.53
CA PHE A 181 8.76 -6.81 10.75
C PHE A 181 7.22 -6.82 10.82
N THR A 182 6.69 -6.61 12.01
CA THR A 182 5.27 -6.64 12.30
C THR A 182 4.49 -5.50 11.65
N ILE A 183 5.05 -4.28 11.66
CA ILE A 183 4.45 -3.11 10.99
C ILE A 183 4.40 -3.34 9.48
N LEU A 184 5.49 -3.88 8.90
CA LEU A 184 5.55 -4.16 7.46
C LEU A 184 4.55 -5.22 7.02
N ILE A 185 4.29 -6.25 7.84
CA ILE A 185 3.19 -7.20 7.57
C ILE A 185 1.85 -6.46 7.50
N GLY A 186 1.57 -5.59 8.45
CA GLY A 186 0.31 -4.82 8.49
C GLY A 186 0.13 -3.88 7.29
N ILE A 187 1.23 -3.30 6.78
CA ILE A 187 1.25 -2.44 5.59
C ILE A 187 1.12 -3.26 4.29
N PHE A 188 1.73 -4.44 4.22
CA PHE A 188 1.68 -5.29 3.03
C PHE A 188 0.34 -6.03 2.89
N PHE A 189 -0.28 -6.42 4.00
CA PHE A 189 -1.47 -7.27 3.99
C PHE A 189 -2.63 -6.80 3.09
N PRO A 190 -2.98 -5.50 3.00
CA PRO A 190 -4.03 -5.03 2.10
C PRO A 190 -3.81 -5.42 0.63
N SER A 191 -2.55 -5.63 0.20
CA SER A 191 -2.23 -6.04 -1.18
C SER A 191 -2.72 -7.45 -1.54
N VAL A 192 -2.86 -8.35 -0.55
CA VAL A 192 -3.33 -9.72 -0.75
C VAL A 192 -4.82 -9.91 -0.40
N THR A 193 -5.52 -8.83 -0.07
CA THR A 193 -6.96 -8.86 0.19
C THR A 193 -7.76 -8.89 -1.11
N GLY A 194 -9.10 -8.92 -1.00
CA GLY A 194 -9.98 -8.85 -2.17
C GLY A 194 -10.30 -10.19 -2.83
N ILE A 195 -9.93 -11.32 -2.23
CA ILE A 195 -10.23 -12.68 -2.74
C ILE A 195 -11.75 -12.94 -2.91
N MET A 196 -12.60 -12.19 -2.20
CA MET A 196 -14.07 -12.27 -2.31
C MET A 196 -14.63 -11.54 -3.53
N ALA A 197 -13.82 -10.79 -4.28
CA ALA A 197 -14.28 -10.11 -5.49
C ALA A 197 -14.82 -11.10 -6.55
N GLY A 198 -14.27 -12.33 -6.59
CA GLY A 198 -14.73 -13.39 -7.50
C GLY A 198 -16.17 -13.86 -7.24
N SER A 199 -16.61 -13.87 -5.98
CA SER A 199 -17.97 -14.29 -5.61
C SER A 199 -19.02 -13.18 -5.75
N ASN A 200 -18.61 -11.92 -5.86
CA ASN A 200 -19.51 -10.77 -5.93
C ASN A 200 -20.36 -10.73 -7.22
N ARG A 201 -20.00 -11.53 -8.24
CA ARG A 201 -20.77 -11.70 -9.49
C ARG A 201 -21.28 -13.13 -9.69
N SER A 202 -21.47 -13.87 -8.59
CA SER A 202 -21.91 -15.26 -8.61
C SER A 202 -23.25 -15.47 -9.33
N GLY A 203 -24.16 -14.49 -9.27
CA GLY A 203 -25.46 -14.55 -9.94
C GLY A 203 -25.41 -14.42 -11.48
N ASP A 204 -24.30 -13.90 -12.03
CA ASP A 204 -24.13 -13.69 -13.48
C ASP A 204 -23.31 -14.80 -14.16
N LEU A 205 -22.80 -15.77 -13.40
CA LEU A 205 -21.96 -16.86 -13.91
C LEU A 205 -22.81 -18.00 -14.47
N ALA A 206 -22.44 -18.50 -15.66
CA ALA A 206 -23.08 -19.68 -16.26
C ALA A 206 -22.97 -20.94 -15.38
N ASP A 207 -21.82 -21.13 -14.72
CA ASP A 207 -21.62 -22.16 -13.68
C ASP A 207 -20.79 -21.58 -12.53
N ALA A 208 -21.47 -21.08 -11.50
CA ALA A 208 -20.84 -20.50 -10.33
C ALA A 208 -20.07 -21.53 -9.49
N GLN A 209 -20.56 -22.77 -9.40
CA GLN A 209 -19.96 -23.82 -8.54
C GLN A 209 -18.58 -24.22 -9.03
N LYS A 210 -18.37 -24.27 -10.35
CA LYS A 210 -17.07 -24.57 -10.95
C LYS A 210 -16.20 -23.33 -11.10
N SER A 211 -16.77 -22.20 -11.52
CA SER A 211 -15.98 -21.03 -11.92
C SER A 211 -15.37 -20.27 -10.74
N ILE A 212 -16.08 -20.17 -9.60
CA ILE A 212 -15.58 -19.42 -8.43
C ILE A 212 -14.30 -20.06 -7.86
N PRO A 213 -14.24 -21.37 -7.53
CA PRO A 213 -13.03 -21.96 -6.98
C PRO A 213 -11.82 -21.87 -7.92
N ILE A 214 -12.01 -22.17 -9.21
CA ILE A 214 -10.93 -22.15 -10.20
C ILE A 214 -10.43 -20.73 -10.42
N GLY A 215 -11.34 -19.77 -10.59
CA GLY A 215 -11.01 -18.37 -10.80
C GLY A 215 -10.27 -17.77 -9.60
N THR A 216 -10.77 -18.00 -8.38
CA THR A 216 -10.15 -17.45 -7.17
C THR A 216 -8.76 -18.04 -6.91
N ILE A 217 -8.58 -19.37 -7.02
CA ILE A 217 -7.26 -20.01 -6.82
C ILE A 217 -6.27 -19.58 -7.90
N GLY A 218 -6.69 -19.53 -9.16
CA GLY A 218 -5.84 -19.07 -10.28
C GLY A 218 -5.40 -17.62 -10.11
N ALA A 219 -6.31 -16.74 -9.66
CA ALA A 219 -5.99 -15.35 -9.37
C ALA A 219 -4.96 -15.22 -8.24
N ILE A 220 -5.15 -15.94 -7.12
CA ILE A 220 -4.21 -15.94 -5.98
C ILE A 220 -2.82 -16.39 -6.43
N LEU A 221 -2.72 -17.52 -7.15
CA LEU A 221 -1.44 -18.02 -7.64
C LEU A 221 -0.74 -17.01 -8.56
N THR A 222 -1.51 -16.35 -9.44
CA THR A 222 -0.98 -15.33 -10.35
C THR A 222 -0.43 -14.13 -9.58
N THR A 223 -1.20 -13.57 -8.65
CA THR A 223 -0.78 -12.41 -7.87
C THR A 223 0.39 -12.74 -6.94
N SER A 224 0.39 -13.92 -6.30
CA SER A 224 1.51 -14.37 -5.47
C SER A 224 2.79 -14.54 -6.29
N THR A 225 2.71 -15.07 -7.51
CA THR A 225 3.87 -15.20 -8.40
C THR A 225 4.44 -13.83 -8.77
N VAL A 226 3.56 -12.87 -9.09
CA VAL A 226 3.98 -11.49 -9.40
C VAL A 226 4.66 -10.84 -8.19
N TYR A 227 4.06 -10.92 -7.00
CA TYR A 227 4.65 -10.33 -5.80
C TYR A 227 6.01 -10.94 -5.44
N LEU A 228 6.11 -12.27 -5.39
CA LEU A 228 7.36 -12.96 -5.02
C LEU A 228 8.48 -12.70 -6.03
N SER A 229 8.18 -12.72 -7.33
CA SER A 229 9.19 -12.43 -8.35
C SER A 229 9.62 -10.96 -8.33
N CYS A 230 8.70 -10.01 -8.15
CA CYS A 230 9.04 -8.58 -8.02
C CYS A 230 9.95 -8.30 -6.82
N VAL A 231 9.71 -8.95 -5.67
CA VAL A 231 10.58 -8.81 -4.48
C VAL A 231 12.02 -9.21 -4.82
N LEU A 232 12.20 -10.37 -5.45
CA LEU A 232 13.53 -10.86 -5.82
C LEU A 232 14.21 -9.96 -6.87
N LEU A 233 13.44 -9.50 -7.86
CA LEU A 233 13.98 -8.66 -8.93
C LEU A 233 14.34 -7.25 -8.45
N PHE A 234 13.55 -6.64 -7.56
CA PHE A 234 13.89 -5.34 -6.97
C PHE A 234 15.12 -5.43 -6.07
N ALA A 235 15.23 -6.49 -5.25
CA ALA A 235 16.43 -6.76 -4.48
C ALA A 235 17.67 -6.91 -5.38
N GLY A 236 17.53 -7.48 -6.58
CA GLY A 236 18.62 -7.66 -7.53
C GLY A 236 18.94 -6.45 -8.41
N THR A 237 18.15 -5.37 -8.40
CA THR A 237 18.33 -4.25 -9.36
C THR A 237 18.60 -2.90 -8.71
N VAL A 238 18.03 -2.63 -7.55
CA VAL A 238 18.02 -1.31 -6.92
C VAL A 238 19.00 -1.29 -5.75
N ASP A 239 19.73 -0.18 -5.57
CA ASP A 239 20.58 0.02 -4.40
C ASP A 239 19.76 0.07 -3.10
N ASN A 240 20.31 -0.50 -2.02
CA ASN A 240 19.68 -0.58 -0.71
C ASN A 240 19.19 0.78 -0.18
N LEU A 241 20.00 1.83 -0.38
CA LEU A 241 19.67 3.18 0.10
C LEU A 241 18.41 3.71 -0.58
N LEU A 242 18.28 3.48 -1.89
CA LEU A 242 17.16 3.99 -2.68
C LEU A 242 15.85 3.22 -2.38
N LEU A 243 15.94 1.93 -2.07
CA LEU A 243 14.76 1.15 -1.65
C LEU A 243 14.14 1.64 -0.33
N ARG A 244 14.95 2.27 0.53
CA ARG A 244 14.53 2.78 1.84
C ARG A 244 14.04 4.23 1.78
N ASP A 245 14.27 4.92 0.68
CA ASP A 245 13.77 6.28 0.41
C ASP A 245 12.36 6.22 -0.21
N LYS A 246 11.34 6.25 0.65
CA LYS A 246 9.92 6.12 0.29
C LYS A 246 9.45 7.15 -0.74
N PHE A 247 9.91 8.40 -0.63
CA PHE A 247 9.46 9.51 -1.47
C PHE A 247 10.40 9.80 -2.64
N GLY A 248 11.55 9.11 -2.71
CA GLY A 248 12.57 9.33 -3.73
C GLY A 248 13.21 10.72 -3.61
N GLU A 249 13.34 11.26 -2.39
CA GLU A 249 13.93 12.58 -2.17
C GLU A 249 15.38 12.66 -2.65
N SER A 250 16.12 11.55 -2.54
CA SER A 250 17.49 11.42 -3.03
C SER A 250 17.63 11.47 -4.56
N ILE A 251 16.53 11.34 -5.29
CA ILE A 251 16.48 11.35 -6.77
C ILE A 251 15.56 12.45 -7.34
N GLY A 252 15.34 13.51 -6.57
CA GLY A 252 14.53 14.66 -6.96
C GLY A 252 13.01 14.38 -6.92
N GLY A 253 12.55 13.58 -5.96
CA GLY A 253 11.13 13.32 -5.71
C GLY A 253 10.46 12.44 -6.77
N LYS A 254 11.19 11.46 -7.32
CA LYS A 254 10.68 10.54 -8.35
C LYS A 254 10.37 9.16 -7.77
N LEU A 255 9.35 8.49 -8.31
CA LEU A 255 9.00 7.14 -7.88
C LEU A 255 10.05 6.13 -8.38
N VAL A 256 10.64 5.35 -7.47
CA VAL A 256 11.69 4.36 -7.77
C VAL A 256 11.22 3.36 -8.84
N VAL A 257 10.04 2.76 -8.64
CA VAL A 257 9.47 1.76 -9.56
C VAL A 257 9.19 2.36 -10.95
N ALA A 258 8.79 3.63 -11.02
CA ALA A 258 8.53 4.29 -12.30
C ALA A 258 9.80 4.47 -13.13
N ASN A 259 10.94 4.74 -12.49
CA ASN A 259 12.21 4.94 -13.20
C ASN A 259 12.86 3.65 -13.69
N ILE A 260 12.42 2.49 -13.16
CA ILE A 260 12.84 1.18 -13.67
C ILE A 260 12.04 0.82 -14.94
N ALA A 261 10.79 1.26 -15.02
CA ALA A 261 9.87 0.84 -16.06
C ALA A 261 10.26 1.31 -17.47
N TRP A 262 10.05 0.44 -18.44
CA TRP A 262 10.19 0.72 -19.86
C TRP A 262 8.81 0.93 -20.50
N PRO A 263 8.62 1.87 -21.45
CA PRO A 263 9.62 2.76 -22.05
C PRO A 263 9.85 4.08 -21.28
N ASN A 264 8.91 4.51 -20.45
CA ASN A 264 8.96 5.79 -19.75
C ASN A 264 8.27 5.70 -18.38
N GLN A 265 8.74 6.46 -17.39
CA GLN A 265 8.19 6.56 -16.04
C GLN A 265 6.70 6.91 -15.99
N TRP A 266 6.21 7.67 -16.98
CA TRP A 266 4.80 8.05 -17.08
C TRP A 266 3.84 6.87 -17.21
N VAL A 267 4.30 5.73 -17.73
CA VAL A 267 3.48 4.51 -17.82
C VAL A 267 3.02 4.07 -16.43
N ILE A 268 3.95 4.05 -15.46
CA ILE A 268 3.64 3.64 -14.09
C ILE A 268 2.87 4.74 -13.37
N LEU A 269 3.21 6.01 -13.58
CA LEU A 269 2.50 7.13 -12.93
C LEU A 269 1.03 7.17 -13.35
N ILE A 270 0.74 7.14 -14.65
CA ILE A 270 -0.64 7.16 -15.17
C ILE A 270 -1.35 5.84 -14.86
N GLY A 271 -0.66 4.71 -15.06
CA GLY A 271 -1.23 3.37 -14.83
C GLY A 271 -1.63 3.13 -13.37
N SER A 272 -0.79 3.53 -12.42
CA SER A 272 -1.09 3.41 -10.98
C SER A 272 -2.26 4.31 -10.55
N VAL A 273 -2.36 5.53 -11.10
CA VAL A 273 -3.47 6.45 -10.80
C VAL A 273 -4.80 5.90 -11.35
N LEU A 274 -4.84 5.47 -12.61
CA LEU A 274 -6.05 4.89 -13.19
C LEU A 274 -6.44 3.59 -12.48
N SER A 275 -5.47 2.76 -12.10
CA SER A 275 -5.69 1.54 -11.31
C SER A 275 -6.29 1.83 -9.95
N THR A 276 -5.71 2.76 -9.19
CA THR A 276 -6.18 3.10 -7.84
C THR A 276 -7.56 3.75 -7.86
N LEU A 277 -7.85 4.61 -8.85
CA LEU A 277 -9.19 5.14 -9.09
C LEU A 277 -10.19 4.03 -9.43
N GLY A 278 -9.82 3.09 -10.29
CA GLY A 278 -10.64 1.93 -10.65
C GLY A 278 -10.98 1.06 -9.44
N ALA A 279 -9.98 0.72 -8.61
CA ALA A 279 -10.16 -0.06 -7.39
C ALA A 279 -11.04 0.66 -6.36
N GLY A 280 -10.86 1.98 -6.22
CA GLY A 280 -11.69 2.81 -5.34
C GLY A 280 -13.16 2.86 -5.82
N LEU A 281 -13.40 3.04 -7.12
CA LEU A 281 -14.75 3.00 -7.70
C LEU A 281 -15.41 1.62 -7.51
N GLN A 282 -14.66 0.54 -7.69
CA GLN A 282 -15.16 -0.82 -7.46
C GLN A 282 -15.56 -1.02 -5.98
N SER A 283 -14.72 -0.57 -5.05
CA SER A 283 -15.02 -0.65 -3.62
C SER A 283 -16.26 0.17 -3.25
N LEU A 284 -16.38 1.39 -3.79
CA LEU A 284 -17.49 2.30 -3.54
C LEU A 284 -18.82 1.84 -4.18
N THR A 285 -18.77 0.99 -5.22
CA THR A 285 -19.97 0.32 -5.76
C THR A 285 -20.33 -0.96 -5.00
N GLY A 286 -19.32 -1.70 -4.52
CA GLY A 286 -19.51 -2.99 -3.84
C GLY A 286 -20.05 -2.86 -2.42
N ALA A 287 -19.45 -1.98 -1.60
CA ALA A 287 -19.81 -1.83 -0.18
C ALA A 287 -21.31 -1.47 0.04
N PRO A 288 -21.88 -0.48 -0.66
CA PRO A 288 -23.30 -0.13 -0.51
C PRO A 288 -24.25 -1.27 -0.87
N ARG A 289 -23.89 -2.09 -1.87
CA ARG A 289 -24.70 -3.23 -2.31
C ARG A 289 -24.68 -4.37 -1.30
N LEU A 290 -23.52 -4.64 -0.71
CA LEU A 290 -23.39 -5.61 0.37
C LEU A 290 -24.19 -5.16 1.60
N LEU A 291 -24.09 -3.89 1.98
CA LEU A 291 -24.89 -3.34 3.09
C LEU A 291 -26.40 -3.41 2.81
N GLN A 292 -26.83 -3.10 1.58
CA GLN A 292 -28.23 -3.20 1.20
C GLN A 292 -28.74 -4.65 1.25
N ALA A 293 -27.92 -5.63 0.84
CA ALA A 293 -28.29 -7.05 0.91
C ALA A 293 -28.53 -7.49 2.36
N ILE A 294 -27.62 -7.15 3.27
CA ILE A 294 -27.77 -7.42 4.72
C ILE A 294 -29.04 -6.76 5.28
N ALA A 295 -29.34 -5.53 4.86
CA ALA A 295 -30.54 -4.82 5.29
C ALA A 295 -31.84 -5.46 4.77
N LYS A 296 -31.82 -6.05 3.55
CA LYS A 296 -32.96 -6.76 2.96
C LYS A 296 -33.26 -8.10 3.63
N ASP A 297 -32.23 -8.77 4.15
CA ASP A 297 -32.40 -10.04 4.88
C ASP A 297 -33.15 -9.85 6.22
N GLY A 298 -33.30 -8.60 6.70
CA GLY A 298 -34.11 -8.29 7.87
C GLY A 298 -33.52 -8.79 9.21
N ILE A 299 -32.29 -9.32 9.21
CA ILE A 299 -31.59 -9.89 10.37
C ILE A 299 -31.31 -8.81 11.42
N ILE A 300 -30.95 -7.60 10.99
CA ILE A 300 -30.58 -6.48 11.86
C ILE A 300 -31.58 -5.32 11.64
N PRO A 301 -32.50 -5.05 12.60
CA PRO A 301 -33.63 -4.16 12.35
C PRO A 301 -33.23 -2.69 12.23
N PHE A 302 -32.16 -2.26 12.91
CA PHE A 302 -31.67 -0.87 12.77
C PHE A 302 -31.05 -0.60 11.39
N LEU A 303 -30.69 -1.64 10.61
CA LEU A 303 -30.21 -1.49 9.24
C LEU A 303 -31.34 -1.40 8.20
N ALA A 304 -32.61 -1.63 8.59
CA ALA A 304 -33.76 -1.59 7.70
C ALA A 304 -33.87 -0.32 6.82
N PRO A 305 -33.52 0.90 7.29
CA PRO A 305 -33.55 2.10 6.44
C PRO A 305 -32.65 2.01 5.20
N PHE A 306 -31.60 1.17 5.23
CA PHE A 306 -30.66 0.98 4.12
C PHE A 306 -31.12 -0.06 3.08
N ALA A 307 -32.21 -0.79 3.33
CA ALA A 307 -32.77 -1.77 2.39
C ALA A 307 -33.42 -1.11 1.16
N VAL A 308 -33.78 0.17 1.27
CA VAL A 308 -34.47 0.93 0.22
C VAL A 308 -33.61 1.02 -1.04
N SER A 309 -34.21 0.66 -2.18
CA SER A 309 -33.60 0.78 -3.51
C SER A 309 -34.20 1.99 -4.24
N SER A 310 -33.38 2.73 -4.99
CA SER A 310 -33.89 3.76 -5.91
C SER A 310 -34.65 3.12 -7.09
N SER A 311 -35.35 3.93 -7.88
CA SER A 311 -36.04 3.48 -9.11
C SER A 311 -35.11 2.74 -10.09
N ARG A 312 -33.80 3.05 -10.06
CA ARG A 312 -32.77 2.36 -10.86
C ARG A 312 -32.17 1.10 -10.21
N GLY A 313 -32.66 0.69 -9.05
CA GLY A 313 -32.13 -0.44 -8.27
C GLY A 313 -30.88 -0.13 -7.45
N GLU A 314 -30.38 1.11 -7.45
CA GLU A 314 -29.15 1.49 -6.73
C GLU A 314 -29.42 1.88 -5.26
N PRO A 315 -28.51 1.52 -4.32
CA PRO A 315 -28.68 1.73 -2.88
C PRO A 315 -28.21 3.13 -2.42
N THR A 316 -29.05 4.14 -2.60
CA THR A 316 -28.68 5.56 -2.33
C THR A 316 -28.32 5.85 -0.88
N ARG A 317 -29.11 5.35 0.08
CA ARG A 317 -28.86 5.55 1.53
C ARG A 317 -27.59 4.84 2.00
N ALA A 318 -27.36 3.63 1.52
CA ALA A 318 -26.15 2.86 1.85
C ALA A 318 -24.89 3.50 1.23
N LEU A 319 -25.01 4.09 0.03
CA LEU A 319 -23.94 4.84 -0.61
C LEU A 319 -23.55 6.06 0.24
N LEU A 320 -24.52 6.82 0.75
CA LEU A 320 -24.25 7.97 1.61
C LEU A 320 -23.52 7.56 2.91
N LEU A 321 -23.94 6.48 3.56
CA LEU A 321 -23.23 5.96 4.73
C LEU A 321 -21.79 5.55 4.38
N THR A 322 -21.60 4.88 3.24
CA THR A 322 -20.27 4.46 2.77
C THR A 322 -19.38 5.67 2.53
N LEU A 323 -19.89 6.72 1.87
CA LEU A 323 -19.16 7.98 1.67
C LEU A 323 -18.78 8.64 2.99
N LEU A 324 -19.68 8.64 3.99
CA LEU A 324 -19.41 9.21 5.31
C LEU A 324 -18.30 8.43 6.04
N ILE A 325 -18.31 7.10 5.99
CA ILE A 325 -17.25 6.26 6.57
C ILE A 325 -15.92 6.49 5.85
N CYS A 326 -15.92 6.54 4.52
CA CYS A 326 -14.73 6.86 3.73
C CYS A 326 -14.18 8.25 4.07
N GLN A 327 -15.04 9.25 4.30
CA GLN A 327 -14.63 10.59 4.68
C GLN A 327 -13.88 10.60 6.02
N CYS A 328 -14.35 9.85 7.02
CA CYS A 328 -13.62 9.69 8.29
C CYS A 328 -12.22 9.11 8.07
N GLY A 329 -12.07 8.14 7.17
CA GLY A 329 -10.76 7.59 6.80
C GLY A 329 -9.84 8.62 6.12
N ILE A 330 -10.37 9.42 5.19
CA ILE A 330 -9.60 10.46 4.49
C ILE A 330 -9.11 11.55 5.45
N LEU A 331 -9.91 11.90 6.46
CA LEU A 331 -9.55 12.89 7.46
C LEU A 331 -8.34 12.47 8.33
N LEU A 332 -8.07 11.16 8.46
CA LEU A 332 -6.86 10.67 9.14
C LEU A 332 -5.58 11.06 8.39
N GLY A 333 -5.63 11.27 7.07
CA GLY A 333 -4.54 11.87 6.28
C GLY A 333 -3.30 11.00 6.06
N ASN A 334 -3.12 9.89 6.78
CA ASN A 334 -1.95 9.00 6.63
C ASN A 334 -2.36 7.57 6.24
N VAL A 335 -1.85 7.10 5.09
CA VAL A 335 -2.10 5.75 4.55
C VAL A 335 -1.50 4.66 5.43
N ASP A 336 -0.36 4.93 6.08
CA ASP A 336 0.36 3.93 6.88
C ASP A 336 -0.39 3.60 8.18
N ILE A 337 -1.23 4.52 8.68
CA ILE A 337 -2.11 4.29 9.83
C ILE A 337 -3.39 3.55 9.40
N LEU A 338 -3.90 3.86 8.19
CA LEU A 338 -5.11 3.22 7.66
C LEU A 338 -4.90 1.75 7.30
N ALA A 339 -3.73 1.38 6.76
CA ALA A 339 -3.46 0.03 6.28
C ALA A 339 -3.61 -1.04 7.38
N PRO A 340 -2.98 -0.92 8.56
CA PRO A 340 -3.18 -1.88 9.66
C PRO A 340 -4.63 -1.97 10.14
N LEU A 341 -5.36 -0.85 10.17
CA LEU A 341 -6.77 -0.83 10.58
C LEU A 341 -7.65 -1.63 9.61
N LEU A 342 -7.47 -1.44 8.30
CA LEU A 342 -8.20 -2.18 7.27
C LEU A 342 -7.84 -3.67 7.29
N SER A 343 -6.56 -3.99 7.49
CA SER A 343 -6.07 -5.38 7.61
C SER A 343 -6.79 -6.15 8.72
N MET A 344 -7.10 -5.50 9.85
CA MET A 344 -7.86 -6.14 10.94
C MET A 344 -9.27 -6.56 10.52
N PHE A 345 -9.99 -5.71 9.79
CA PHE A 345 -11.34 -6.04 9.34
C PHE A 345 -11.34 -7.20 8.32
N PHE A 346 -10.37 -7.22 7.41
CA PHE A 346 -10.23 -8.32 6.45
C PHE A 346 -9.80 -9.64 7.11
N LEU A 347 -8.80 -9.60 8.01
CA LEU A 347 -8.36 -10.79 8.76
C LEU A 347 -9.48 -11.38 9.61
N MET A 348 -10.30 -10.53 10.24
CA MET A 348 -11.47 -10.97 10.98
C MET A 348 -12.48 -11.68 10.07
N CYS A 349 -12.80 -11.09 8.91
CA CYS A 349 -13.71 -11.70 7.94
C CYS A 349 -13.21 -13.08 7.49
N TYR A 350 -11.93 -13.18 7.12
CA TYR A 350 -11.31 -14.45 6.72
C TYR A 350 -11.25 -15.46 7.87
N GLY A 351 -10.97 -14.99 9.09
CA GLY A 351 -11.01 -15.80 10.31
C GLY A 351 -12.38 -16.42 10.53
N PHE A 352 -13.46 -15.64 10.48
CA PHE A 352 -14.81 -16.17 10.68
C PHE A 352 -15.28 -17.10 9.59
N VAL A 353 -14.92 -16.84 8.32
CA VAL A 353 -15.21 -17.78 7.22
C VAL A 353 -14.51 -19.12 7.47
N ASN A 354 -13.23 -19.08 7.83
CA ASN A 354 -12.46 -20.29 8.15
C ASN A 354 -13.01 -21.04 9.37
N LEU A 355 -13.37 -20.32 10.43
CA LEU A 355 -13.98 -20.88 11.63
C LEU A 355 -15.32 -21.56 11.30
N ALA A 356 -16.20 -20.87 10.58
CA ALA A 356 -17.51 -21.39 10.21
C ALA A 356 -17.39 -22.67 9.37
N CYS A 357 -16.52 -22.69 8.37
CA CYS A 357 -16.29 -23.88 7.54
C CYS A 357 -15.74 -25.07 8.35
N ALA A 358 -14.78 -24.82 9.26
CA ALA A 358 -14.22 -25.89 10.10
C ALA A 358 -15.29 -26.45 11.07
N LEU A 359 -16.01 -25.55 11.75
CA LEU A 359 -17.00 -25.89 12.76
C LEU A 359 -18.21 -26.62 12.16
N GLN A 360 -18.70 -26.20 11.00
CA GLN A 360 -19.83 -26.88 10.32
C GLN A 360 -19.47 -28.32 9.91
N THR A 361 -18.23 -28.57 9.47
CA THR A 361 -17.74 -29.93 9.18
C THR A 361 -17.60 -30.76 10.45
N LEU A 362 -17.00 -30.19 11.51
CA LEU A 362 -16.76 -30.91 12.78
C LEU A 362 -18.06 -31.26 13.50
N LEU A 363 -19.03 -30.34 13.52
CA LEU A 363 -20.35 -30.55 14.13
C LEU A 363 -21.32 -31.34 13.25
N ARG A 364 -20.92 -31.72 12.03
CA ARG A 364 -21.76 -32.45 11.07
C ARG A 364 -23.13 -31.80 10.85
N THR A 365 -23.14 -30.49 10.58
CA THR A 365 -24.39 -29.75 10.40
C THR A 365 -25.19 -30.33 9.20
N PRO A 366 -26.53 -30.47 9.30
CA PRO A 366 -27.31 -31.29 8.36
C PRO A 366 -27.19 -30.90 6.88
N ASN A 367 -27.09 -29.60 6.59
CA ASN A 367 -27.06 -29.04 5.24
C ASN A 367 -25.63 -28.79 4.71
N TRP A 368 -24.59 -29.09 5.49
CA TRP A 368 -23.21 -28.83 5.09
C TRP A 368 -22.57 -30.07 4.46
N ARG A 369 -22.41 -30.04 3.13
CA ARG A 369 -21.78 -31.11 2.35
C ARG A 369 -20.87 -30.53 1.25
N PRO A 370 -19.67 -30.05 1.59
CA PRO A 370 -18.76 -29.45 0.63
C PRO A 370 -18.32 -30.50 -0.40
N ARG A 371 -18.61 -30.24 -1.69
CA ARG A 371 -18.30 -31.15 -2.82
C ARG A 371 -16.92 -30.90 -3.45
N PHE A 372 -16.18 -29.91 -2.96
CA PHE A 372 -14.86 -29.56 -3.50
C PHE A 372 -13.80 -30.57 -3.08
N LYS A 373 -13.09 -31.17 -4.06
CA LYS A 373 -12.17 -32.30 -3.86
C LYS A 373 -11.02 -32.03 -2.87
N TYR A 374 -10.49 -30.81 -2.85
CA TYR A 374 -9.33 -30.44 -2.03
C TYR A 374 -9.70 -29.77 -0.71
N TYR A 375 -10.98 -29.80 -0.33
CA TYR A 375 -11.42 -29.26 0.95
C TYR A 375 -11.12 -30.23 2.09
N HIS A 376 -10.54 -29.73 3.17
CA HIS A 376 -10.41 -30.45 4.44
C HIS A 376 -10.52 -29.48 5.62
N TRP A 377 -11.14 -29.90 6.73
CA TRP A 377 -11.36 -29.03 7.89
C TRP A 377 -10.05 -28.53 8.52
N CYS A 378 -8.97 -29.32 8.48
CA CYS A 378 -7.65 -28.89 8.96
C CYS A 378 -7.15 -27.65 8.21
N LEU A 379 -7.38 -27.54 6.89
CA LEU A 379 -6.94 -26.38 6.12
C LEU A 379 -7.65 -25.11 6.58
N SER A 380 -8.96 -25.20 6.83
CA SER A 380 -9.74 -24.10 7.41
C SER A 380 -9.26 -23.74 8.81
N PHE A 381 -8.95 -24.73 9.66
CA PHE A 381 -8.43 -24.48 11.00
C PHE A 381 -7.04 -23.82 10.96
N THR A 382 -6.13 -24.28 10.12
CA THR A 382 -4.82 -23.63 9.91
C THR A 382 -4.99 -22.20 9.41
N GLY A 383 -5.92 -21.95 8.47
CA GLY A 383 -6.24 -20.61 8.01
C GLY A 383 -6.74 -19.69 9.13
N LEU A 384 -7.62 -20.20 10.01
CA LEU A 384 -8.06 -19.47 11.21
C LEU A 384 -6.89 -19.13 12.13
N SER A 385 -6.03 -20.10 12.46
CA SER A 385 -4.87 -19.88 13.32
C SER A 385 -3.92 -18.83 12.77
N LEU A 386 -3.65 -18.85 11.46
CA LEU A 386 -2.83 -17.84 10.79
C LEU A 386 -3.48 -16.46 10.82
N CYS A 387 -4.79 -16.35 10.60
CA CYS A 387 -5.49 -15.07 10.67
C CYS A 387 -5.38 -14.46 12.09
N ILE A 388 -5.61 -15.25 13.12
CA ILE A 388 -5.50 -14.82 14.52
C ILE A 388 -4.05 -14.41 14.84
N ALA A 389 -3.06 -15.20 14.43
CA ALA A 389 -1.65 -14.87 14.67
C ALA A 389 -1.27 -13.52 14.06
N VAL A 390 -1.64 -13.26 12.80
CA VAL A 390 -1.33 -11.98 12.12
C VAL A 390 -2.07 -10.80 12.77
N MET A 391 -3.33 -10.99 13.22
CA MET A 391 -4.06 -9.96 13.97
C MET A 391 -3.33 -9.58 15.26
N PHE A 392 -2.96 -10.57 16.08
CA PHE A 392 -2.27 -10.30 17.36
C PHE A 392 -0.87 -9.72 17.18
N MET A 393 -0.15 -10.16 16.13
CA MET A 393 1.13 -9.55 15.77
C MET A 393 0.92 -8.07 15.44
N THR A 394 0.02 -7.74 14.51
CA THR A 394 -0.14 -6.36 14.03
C THR A 394 -0.55 -5.39 15.16
N SER A 395 -1.58 -5.72 15.93
CA SER A 395 -1.99 -4.96 17.11
C SER A 395 -2.93 -5.79 17.97
N TRP A 396 -2.42 -6.25 19.12
CA TRP A 396 -3.18 -7.09 20.05
C TRP A 396 -4.41 -6.38 20.64
N TYR A 397 -4.30 -5.07 20.94
CA TYR A 397 -5.40 -4.31 21.55
C TYR A 397 -6.55 -4.10 20.56
N LEU A 398 -6.25 -3.75 19.30
CA LEU A 398 -7.27 -3.67 18.25
C LEU A 398 -7.89 -5.03 17.97
N ALA A 399 -7.09 -6.10 17.97
CA ALA A 399 -7.59 -7.46 17.77
C ALA A 399 -8.62 -7.86 18.83
N LEU A 400 -8.36 -7.58 20.11
CA LEU A 400 -9.29 -7.89 21.20
C LEU A 400 -10.60 -7.09 21.07
N ILE A 401 -10.52 -5.79 20.82
CA ILE A 401 -11.71 -4.93 20.62
C ILE A 401 -12.54 -5.44 19.45
N ALA A 402 -11.89 -5.79 18.34
CA ALA A 402 -12.55 -6.23 17.13
C ALA A 402 -13.25 -7.59 17.33
N MET A 403 -12.59 -8.56 17.99
CA MET A 403 -13.20 -9.84 18.33
C MET A 403 -14.36 -9.70 19.31
N ALA A 404 -14.24 -8.83 20.31
CA ALA A 404 -15.32 -8.55 21.25
C ALA A 404 -16.55 -7.95 20.54
N MET A 405 -16.35 -6.97 19.66
CA MET A 405 -17.42 -6.38 18.86
C MET A 405 -18.10 -7.42 17.97
N ALA A 406 -17.34 -8.29 17.31
CA ALA A 406 -17.90 -9.35 16.50
C ALA A 406 -18.70 -10.38 17.32
N GLY A 407 -18.22 -10.74 18.52
CA GLY A 407 -18.93 -11.61 19.45
C GLY A 407 -20.26 -11.01 19.91
N ILE A 408 -20.30 -9.70 20.19
CA ILE A 408 -21.53 -8.97 20.53
C ILE A 408 -22.51 -9.00 19.37
N ILE A 409 -22.05 -8.73 18.13
CA ILE A 409 -22.90 -8.77 16.93
C ILE A 409 -23.45 -10.17 16.71
N TYR A 410 -22.61 -11.22 16.83
CA TYR A 410 -23.04 -12.60 16.70
C TYR A 410 -24.11 -12.96 17.73
N LYS A 411 -23.90 -12.62 19.00
CA LYS A 411 -24.87 -12.89 20.07
C LYS A 411 -26.15 -12.09 19.93
N TYR A 412 -26.06 -10.86 19.43
CA TYR A 412 -27.25 -10.04 19.13
C TYR A 412 -28.10 -10.67 18.02
N ILE A 413 -27.46 -11.21 16.97
CA ILE A 413 -28.15 -11.92 15.89
C ILE A 413 -28.75 -13.23 16.40
N GLU A 414 -28.05 -13.99 17.25
CA GLU A 414 -28.55 -15.26 17.81
C GLU A 414 -29.72 -15.06 18.79
N TYR A 415 -29.72 -13.97 19.56
CA TYR A 415 -30.80 -13.65 20.48
C TYR A 415 -32.12 -13.33 19.76
N ARG A 416 -32.04 -12.90 18.51
CA ARG A 416 -33.19 -12.49 17.70
C ARG A 416 -33.62 -13.63 16.78
#